data_AF-A0A6I3IKJ2-F1
#
_entry.id   AF-A0A6I3IKJ2-F1
#
_cell.length_a   1.000
_cell.length_b   1.000
_cell.length_c   1.000
_cell.angle_alpha   90.00
_cell.angle_beta   90.00
_cell.angle_gamma   90.00
#
_symmetry.space_group_name_H-M   'P 1'
#
loop_
_entity.id
_entity.type
_entity.pdbx_description
1 polymer ?
#
loop_
_entity_poly.entity_id
_entity_poly.type
_entity_poly.pdbx_seq_one_letter_code
_entity_poly.pdbx_strand_id
1 'polypeptide(L)'
;MTPLRQGATPTPQTPPLHGTLTFSRRYSEALADSGFIEELGPVPAATNAIIFNHLLARLLERNAVSPSVALGAQLATWAFLWGRPGTAGTGADLDEETADVVRQVLRDGHAKVATVRGLAAAADRPASGEDVARLRELAQHLLVVDDFGLDIELLEEAAGAAEMAGGLLDSLARAASPHGPSEILDVVVGVHGIARGSVHWRTETVRRARANYDATTFVVTSTLPGLTPALATEMLGRVVVAATFADHPGSYWRIRFEGNGSSVAFWDADASDGVVMVDGHDEDFESLEIVWPSWVRRIDTLRGELVTRSHVAQQAG
;
A
#
# COMPACT_ATOMS: atom_id res chain seq x y z
N MET A 1 -49.91 0.95 25.33
CA MET A 1 -49.40 -0.11 24.42
C MET A 1 -48.03 0.30 23.95
N THR A 2 -47.00 -0.30 24.52
CA THR A 2 -45.59 0.03 24.29
C THR A 2 -44.99 -1.14 23.51
N PRO A 3 -44.33 -0.95 22.35
CA PRO A 3 -43.74 -2.06 21.64
C PRO A 3 -42.43 -2.49 22.33
N LEU A 4 -42.34 -3.77 22.61
CA LEU A 4 -41.16 -4.46 23.13
C LEU A 4 -40.03 -4.40 22.09
N ARG A 5 -38.87 -3.89 22.51
CA ARG A 5 -37.60 -4.03 21.79
C ARG A 5 -37.30 -5.52 21.58
N GLN A 6 -37.28 -5.96 20.33
CA GLN A 6 -36.66 -7.23 19.95
C GLN A 6 -35.14 -7.07 20.10
N GLY A 7 -34.58 -7.76 21.09
CA GLY A 7 -33.13 -7.89 21.25
C GLY A 7 -32.57 -8.74 20.12
N ALA A 8 -31.63 -8.18 19.36
CA ALA A 8 -30.81 -8.93 18.44
C ALA A 8 -30.03 -10.00 19.22
N THR A 9 -30.20 -11.25 18.82
CA THR A 9 -29.47 -12.40 19.37
C THR A 9 -28.02 -12.31 18.88
N PRO A 10 -27.01 -12.23 19.76
CA PRO A 10 -25.62 -12.31 19.31
C PRO A 10 -25.35 -13.71 18.77
N THR A 11 -24.84 -13.78 17.54
CA THR A 11 -24.38 -15.02 16.91
C THR A 11 -23.27 -15.63 17.79
N PRO A 12 -23.31 -16.93 18.11
CA PRO A 12 -22.27 -17.54 18.94
C PRO A 12 -20.95 -17.58 18.16
N GLN A 13 -20.00 -16.71 18.53
CA GLN A 13 -18.60 -16.86 18.15
C GLN A 13 -18.05 -18.11 18.84
N THR A 14 -17.85 -19.18 18.08
CA THR A 14 -17.18 -20.37 18.59
C THR A 14 -15.70 -20.02 18.77
N PRO A 15 -15.11 -20.17 19.97
CA PRO A 15 -13.71 -19.84 20.16
C PRO A 15 -12.83 -20.71 19.26
N PRO A 16 -11.78 -20.15 18.62
CA PRO A 16 -10.88 -20.93 17.78
C PRO A 16 -10.25 -22.06 18.61
N LEU A 17 -10.24 -23.27 18.06
CA LEU A 17 -9.67 -24.44 18.71
C LEU A 17 -8.18 -24.20 18.98
N HIS A 18 -7.72 -24.41 20.22
CA HIS A 18 -6.35 -24.14 20.67
C HIS A 18 -5.24 -24.75 19.76
N GLY A 19 -5.55 -25.84 19.05
CA GLY A 19 -4.65 -26.47 18.07
C GLY A 19 -4.38 -25.63 16.81
N THR A 20 -5.35 -24.89 16.29
CA THR A 20 -5.21 -24.12 15.03
C THR A 20 -4.33 -22.89 15.20
N LEU A 21 -4.41 -22.24 16.36
CA LEU A 21 -3.53 -21.12 16.75
C LEU A 21 -2.08 -21.57 16.89
N THR A 22 -1.86 -22.75 17.50
CA THR A 22 -0.51 -23.31 17.70
C THR A 22 0.14 -23.68 16.35
N PHE A 23 -0.62 -24.29 15.45
CA PHE A 23 -0.14 -24.66 14.12
C PHE A 23 0.22 -23.44 13.26
N SER A 24 -0.66 -22.44 13.18
CA SER A 24 -0.44 -21.24 12.36
C SER A 24 0.80 -20.46 12.80
N ARG A 25 1.00 -20.36 14.12
CA ARG A 25 2.18 -19.68 14.69
C ARG A 25 3.47 -20.44 14.40
N ARG A 26 3.51 -21.74 14.69
CA ARG A 26 4.70 -22.59 14.48
C ARG A 26 5.12 -22.65 13.02
N TYR A 27 4.16 -22.73 12.10
CA TYR A 27 4.47 -22.75 10.67
C TYR A 27 5.03 -21.39 10.20
N SER A 28 4.47 -20.28 10.68
CA SER A 28 4.99 -18.94 10.38
C SER A 28 6.40 -18.72 10.94
N GLU A 29 6.67 -19.24 12.15
CA GLU A 29 8.01 -19.26 12.75
C GLU A 29 8.99 -20.10 11.90
N ALA A 30 8.56 -21.27 11.42
CA ALA A 30 9.38 -22.14 10.58
C ALA A 30 9.71 -21.52 9.20
N LEU A 31 8.80 -20.73 8.61
CA LEU A 31 9.08 -20.00 7.37
C LEU A 31 10.14 -18.90 7.54
N ALA A 32 10.38 -18.44 8.77
CA ALA A 32 11.41 -17.45 9.07
C ALA A 32 12.76 -18.10 9.46
N ASP A 33 12.80 -19.42 9.65
CA ASP A 33 14.02 -20.16 10.01
C ASP A 33 14.74 -20.66 8.75
N SER A 34 15.79 -19.94 8.37
CA SER A 34 16.64 -20.29 7.21
C SER A 34 17.23 -21.69 7.30
N GLY A 35 17.56 -22.17 8.50
CA GLY A 35 18.15 -23.50 8.67
C GLY A 35 17.14 -24.61 8.41
N PHE A 36 15.89 -24.40 8.84
CA PHE A 36 14.79 -25.31 8.52
C PHE A 36 14.47 -25.35 7.02
N ILE A 37 14.49 -24.19 6.35
CA ILE A 37 14.23 -24.10 4.90
C ILE A 37 15.34 -24.79 4.09
N GLU A 38 16.60 -24.62 4.50
CA GLU A 38 17.75 -25.28 3.86
C GLU A 38 17.66 -26.81 3.98
N GLU A 39 17.24 -27.34 5.14
CA GLU A 39 17.05 -28.77 5.35
C GLU A 39 15.87 -29.35 4.56
N LEU A 40 14.76 -28.60 4.46
CA LEU A 40 13.56 -29.01 3.75
C LEU A 40 13.72 -28.97 2.22
N GLY A 41 14.54 -28.05 1.73
CA GLY A 41 14.72 -27.75 0.32
C GLY A 41 13.63 -26.82 -0.26
N PRO A 42 13.95 -26.09 -1.35
CA PRO A 42 13.09 -25.01 -1.86
C PRO A 42 11.77 -25.50 -2.46
N VAL A 43 11.78 -26.66 -3.14
CA VAL A 43 10.58 -27.21 -3.78
C VAL A 43 9.53 -27.68 -2.75
N PRO A 44 9.87 -28.52 -1.75
CA PRO A 44 8.92 -28.86 -0.69
C PRO A 44 8.50 -27.65 0.15
N ALA A 45 9.40 -26.68 0.39
CA ALA A 45 9.08 -25.47 1.12
C ALA A 45 8.03 -24.62 0.40
N ALA A 46 8.21 -24.36 -0.90
CA ALA A 46 7.23 -23.65 -1.73
C ALA A 46 5.88 -24.38 -1.78
N THR A 47 5.90 -25.71 -1.97
CA THR A 47 4.69 -26.55 -1.99
C THR A 47 3.91 -26.42 -0.67
N ASN A 48 4.61 -26.54 0.46
CA ASN A 48 3.99 -26.43 1.78
C ASN A 48 3.42 -25.03 2.02
N ALA A 49 4.10 -23.98 1.57
CA ALA A 49 3.64 -22.60 1.73
C ALA A 49 2.34 -22.34 0.94
N ILE A 50 2.21 -22.89 -0.27
CA ILE A 50 0.96 -22.82 -1.05
C ILE A 50 -0.18 -23.53 -0.32
N ILE A 51 0.05 -24.75 0.15
CA ILE A 51 -0.94 -25.53 0.90
C ILE A 51 -1.37 -24.77 2.15
N PHE A 52 -0.41 -24.23 2.89
CA PHE A 52 -0.68 -23.47 4.11
C PHE A 52 -1.48 -22.19 3.84
N ASN A 53 -1.13 -21.42 2.80
CA ASN A 53 -1.90 -20.24 2.39
C ASN A 53 -3.35 -20.61 2.06
N HIS A 54 -3.57 -21.70 1.33
CA HIS A 54 -4.90 -22.20 1.01
C HIS A 54 -5.68 -22.61 2.28
N LEU A 55 -5.04 -23.35 3.19
CA LEU A 55 -5.66 -23.77 4.44
C LEU A 55 -6.05 -22.56 5.31
N LEU A 56 -5.20 -21.56 5.43
CA LEU A 56 -5.51 -20.32 6.17
C LEU A 56 -6.72 -19.60 5.59
N ALA A 57 -6.79 -19.48 4.25
CA ALA A 57 -7.94 -18.88 3.59
C ALA A 57 -9.24 -19.63 3.91
N ARG A 58 -9.23 -20.97 3.87
CA ARG A 58 -10.40 -21.79 4.24
C ARG A 58 -10.77 -21.69 5.72
N LEU A 59 -9.79 -21.60 6.61
CA LEU A 59 -10.05 -21.41 8.04
C LEU A 59 -10.68 -20.03 8.31
N LEU A 60 -10.22 -19.00 7.62
CA LEU A 60 -10.80 -17.65 7.67
C LEU A 60 -12.25 -17.63 7.17
N GLU A 61 -12.52 -18.23 6.01
CA GLU A 61 -13.89 -18.34 5.45
C GLU A 61 -14.87 -19.02 6.42
N ARG A 62 -14.37 -19.97 7.23
CA ARG A 62 -15.17 -20.73 8.20
C ARG A 62 -15.18 -20.11 9.60
N ASN A 63 -14.58 -18.94 9.80
CA ASN A 63 -14.39 -18.31 11.11
C ASN A 63 -13.73 -19.25 12.15
N ALA A 64 -12.83 -20.14 11.70
CA ALA A 64 -12.17 -21.16 12.52
C ALA A 64 -10.80 -20.69 13.09
N VAL A 65 -10.37 -19.48 12.72
CA VAL A 65 -9.13 -18.83 13.16
C VAL A 65 -9.38 -17.32 13.33
N SER A 66 -8.65 -16.69 14.26
CA SER A 66 -8.71 -15.23 14.42
C SER A 66 -8.21 -14.53 13.15
N PRO A 67 -8.91 -13.50 12.62
CA PRO A 67 -8.45 -12.73 11.47
C PRO A 67 -7.04 -12.15 11.62
N SER A 68 -6.70 -11.66 12.81
CA SER A 68 -5.36 -11.12 13.09
C SER A 68 -4.26 -12.17 12.99
N VAL A 69 -4.49 -13.35 13.57
CA VAL A 69 -3.52 -14.46 13.54
C VAL A 69 -3.35 -15.00 12.12
N ALA A 70 -4.46 -15.13 11.39
CA ALA A 70 -4.40 -15.57 10.00
C ALA A 70 -3.69 -14.55 9.11
N LEU A 71 -3.94 -13.24 9.30
CA LEU A 71 -3.27 -12.19 8.55
C LEU A 71 -1.76 -12.23 8.76
N GLY A 72 -1.28 -12.26 10.01
CA GLY A 72 0.15 -12.32 10.30
C GLY A 72 0.83 -13.54 9.66
N ALA A 73 0.15 -14.70 9.64
CA ALA A 73 0.63 -15.93 9.03
C ALA A 73 0.59 -15.88 7.49
N GLN A 74 -0.46 -15.29 6.90
CA GLN A 74 -0.56 -15.06 5.46
C GLN A 74 0.54 -14.11 4.98
N LEU A 75 0.78 -13.01 5.71
CA LEU A 75 1.86 -12.06 5.40
C LEU A 75 3.23 -12.73 5.45
N ALA A 76 3.50 -13.58 6.44
CA ALA A 76 4.74 -14.36 6.50
C ALA A 76 4.87 -15.31 5.30
N THR A 77 3.77 -15.97 4.93
CA THR A 77 3.73 -16.89 3.79
C THR A 77 3.98 -16.18 2.47
N TRP A 78 3.34 -15.03 2.24
CA TRP A 78 3.53 -14.27 1.01
C TRP A 78 4.92 -13.64 0.93
N ALA A 79 5.45 -13.13 2.05
CA ALA A 79 6.83 -12.62 2.09
C ALA A 79 7.86 -13.73 1.82
N PHE A 80 7.63 -14.95 2.31
CA PHE A 80 8.46 -16.11 1.99
C PHE A 80 8.41 -16.46 0.50
N LEU A 81 7.20 -16.51 -0.08
CA LEU A 81 7.02 -16.88 -1.49
C LEU A 81 7.59 -15.85 -2.46
N TRP A 82 7.32 -14.56 -2.20
CA TRP A 82 7.50 -13.49 -3.18
C TRP A 82 8.56 -12.46 -2.78
N GLY A 83 9.05 -12.53 -1.55
CA GLY A 83 9.96 -11.54 -1.00
C GLY A 83 9.24 -10.33 -0.41
N ARG A 84 10.05 -9.36 0.03
CA ARG A 84 9.67 -8.05 0.57
C ARG A 84 10.80 -7.06 0.24
N PRO A 85 10.64 -5.75 0.49
CA PRO A 85 11.74 -4.80 0.31
C PRO A 85 13.03 -5.27 1.00
N GLY A 86 14.10 -5.44 0.22
CA GLY A 86 15.40 -5.88 0.71
C GLY A 86 15.52 -7.38 1.07
N THR A 87 14.50 -8.21 0.85
CA THR A 87 14.58 -9.66 1.04
C THR A 87 13.94 -10.37 -0.14
N ALA A 88 14.68 -11.23 -0.81
CA ALA A 88 14.17 -11.97 -1.96
C ALA A 88 13.24 -13.13 -1.53
N GLY A 89 12.38 -13.59 -2.43
CA GLY A 89 11.47 -14.72 -2.19
C GLY A 89 12.14 -16.09 -2.37
N THR A 90 11.38 -17.16 -2.15
CA THR A 90 11.86 -18.57 -2.20
C THR A 90 12.49 -18.98 -3.53
N GLY A 91 12.18 -18.27 -4.62
CA GLY A 91 12.75 -18.53 -5.94
C GLY A 91 14.10 -17.86 -6.20
N ALA A 92 14.57 -17.00 -5.30
CA ALA A 92 15.81 -16.25 -5.47
C ALA A 92 17.03 -17.05 -5.00
N ASP A 93 18.19 -16.73 -5.58
CA ASP A 93 19.49 -17.37 -5.29
C ASP A 93 19.53 -18.90 -5.51
N LEU A 94 18.55 -19.45 -6.25
CA LEU A 94 18.53 -20.82 -6.72
C LEU A 94 19.23 -20.93 -8.09
N ASP A 95 19.78 -22.11 -8.39
CA ASP A 95 20.16 -22.43 -9.75
C ASP A 95 18.93 -22.45 -10.67
N GLU A 96 19.14 -22.25 -11.97
CA GLU A 96 18.06 -22.06 -12.95
C GLU A 96 17.10 -23.26 -13.02
N GLU A 97 17.62 -24.49 -12.90
CA GLU A 97 16.81 -25.72 -12.91
C GLU A 97 15.90 -25.78 -11.69
N THR A 98 16.45 -25.56 -10.49
CA THR A 98 15.64 -25.54 -9.26
C THR A 98 14.64 -24.38 -9.27
N ALA A 99 15.04 -23.21 -9.75
CA ALA A 99 14.16 -22.04 -9.87
C ALA A 99 13.00 -22.31 -10.85
N ASP A 100 13.25 -23.00 -11.97
CA ASP A 100 12.21 -23.44 -12.93
C ASP A 100 11.19 -24.35 -12.26
N VAL A 101 11.64 -25.34 -11.48
CA VAL A 101 10.75 -26.27 -10.77
C VAL A 101 9.91 -25.52 -9.72
N VAL A 102 10.52 -24.62 -8.94
CA VAL A 102 9.79 -23.79 -7.97
C VAL A 102 8.75 -22.92 -8.67
N ARG A 103 9.12 -22.25 -9.78
CA ARG A 103 8.18 -21.45 -10.59
C ARG A 103 7.02 -22.29 -11.13
N GLN A 104 7.29 -23.53 -11.56
CA GLN A 104 6.25 -24.46 -12.00
C GLN A 104 5.30 -24.84 -10.86
N VAL A 105 5.82 -25.16 -9.67
CA VAL A 105 5.00 -25.45 -8.47
C VAL A 105 4.12 -24.27 -8.09
N LEU A 106 4.67 -23.05 -8.12
CA LEU A 106 3.91 -21.82 -7.83
C LEU A 106 2.79 -21.58 -8.85
N ARG A 107 3.06 -21.88 -10.13
CA ARG A 107 2.08 -21.79 -11.22
C ARG A 107 0.96 -22.81 -11.06
N ASP A 108 1.31 -24.09 -10.88
CA ASP A 108 0.34 -25.19 -10.73
C ASP A 108 -0.52 -25.04 -9.47
N GLY A 109 0.04 -24.44 -8.43
CA GLY A 109 -0.68 -24.11 -7.20
C GLY A 109 -1.53 -22.83 -7.27
N HIS A 110 -1.58 -22.13 -8.42
CA HIS A 110 -2.20 -20.80 -8.57
C HIS A 110 -1.78 -19.82 -7.46
N ALA A 111 -0.51 -19.85 -7.07
CA ALA A 111 -0.02 -19.13 -5.89
C ALA A 111 -0.19 -17.61 -6.02
N LYS A 112 0.08 -17.05 -7.22
CA LYS A 112 -0.09 -15.62 -7.50
C LYS A 112 -1.55 -15.18 -7.33
N VAL A 113 -2.49 -15.93 -7.91
CA VAL A 113 -3.93 -15.69 -7.77
C VAL A 113 -4.36 -15.72 -6.31
N ALA A 114 -3.91 -16.72 -5.56
CA ALA A 114 -4.23 -16.84 -4.14
C ALA A 114 -3.66 -15.66 -3.32
N THR A 115 -2.46 -15.18 -3.65
CA THR A 115 -1.88 -14.00 -3.02
C THR A 115 -2.63 -12.72 -3.36
N VAL A 116 -2.96 -12.47 -4.63
CA VAL A 116 -3.73 -11.28 -5.04
C VAL A 116 -5.08 -11.24 -4.33
N ARG A 117 -5.83 -12.35 -4.33
CA ARG A 117 -7.10 -12.47 -3.59
C ARG A 117 -6.91 -12.24 -2.10
N GLY A 118 -5.83 -12.80 -1.53
CA GLY A 118 -5.50 -12.66 -0.13
C GLY A 118 -5.22 -11.22 0.28
N LEU A 119 -4.42 -10.49 -0.49
CA LEU A 119 -4.12 -9.07 -0.28
C LEU A 119 -5.38 -8.21 -0.36
N ALA A 120 -6.19 -8.40 -1.41
CA ALA A 120 -7.45 -7.68 -1.56
C ALA A 120 -8.42 -7.95 -0.40
N ALA A 121 -8.59 -9.21 0.00
CA ALA A 121 -9.43 -9.57 1.13
C ALA A 121 -8.89 -9.05 2.47
N ALA A 122 -7.58 -8.91 2.62
CA ALA A 122 -6.96 -8.33 3.81
C ALA A 122 -7.18 -6.82 3.89
N ALA A 123 -7.24 -6.12 2.75
CA ALA A 123 -7.47 -4.67 2.68
C ALA A 123 -8.81 -4.25 3.29
N ASP A 124 -9.84 -5.10 3.17
CA ASP A 124 -11.20 -4.81 3.64
C ASP A 124 -11.45 -5.27 5.09
N ARG A 125 -10.45 -5.87 5.75
CA ARG A 125 -10.60 -6.36 7.13
C ARG A 125 -10.09 -5.32 8.12
N PRO A 126 -10.73 -5.23 9.31
CA PRO A 126 -10.18 -4.45 10.40
C PRO A 126 -8.88 -5.10 10.86
N ALA A 127 -7.76 -4.45 10.54
CA ALA A 127 -6.43 -4.76 11.05
C ALA A 127 -5.90 -3.52 11.78
N SER A 128 -5.01 -3.72 12.73
CA SER A 128 -4.37 -2.61 13.45
C SER A 128 -2.92 -2.96 13.80
N GLY A 129 -2.11 -1.93 13.99
CA GLY A 129 -0.71 -2.08 14.39
C GLY A 129 0.19 -2.57 13.25
N GLU A 130 1.13 -3.45 13.60
CA GLU A 130 2.24 -3.87 12.75
C GLU A 130 1.79 -4.61 11.48
N ASP A 131 0.73 -5.41 11.54
CA ASP A 131 0.24 -6.18 10.40
C ASP A 131 -0.29 -5.28 9.27
N VAL A 132 -0.82 -4.09 9.59
CA VAL A 132 -1.24 -3.10 8.58
C VAL A 132 -0.03 -2.56 7.82
N ALA A 133 1.02 -2.18 8.55
CA ALA A 133 2.25 -1.70 7.93
C ALA A 133 2.91 -2.77 7.06
N ARG A 134 2.93 -4.03 7.52
CA ARG A 134 3.44 -5.18 6.77
C ARG A 134 2.60 -5.49 5.53
N LEU A 135 1.26 -5.44 5.64
CA LEU A 135 0.37 -5.60 4.49
C LEU A 135 0.63 -4.53 3.44
N ARG A 136 0.76 -3.28 3.88
CA ARG A 136 1.05 -2.13 3.01
C ARG A 136 2.38 -2.28 2.29
N GLU A 137 3.44 -2.55 3.03
CA GLU A 137 4.79 -2.73 2.48
C GLU A 137 4.82 -3.86 1.44
N LEU A 138 4.21 -5.00 1.77
CA LEU A 138 4.15 -6.14 0.87
C LEU A 138 3.30 -5.84 -0.37
N ALA A 139 2.14 -5.18 -0.22
CA ALA A 139 1.31 -4.78 -1.34
C ALA A 139 2.05 -3.82 -2.28
N GLN A 140 2.74 -2.80 -1.72
CA GLN A 140 3.56 -1.87 -2.50
C GLN A 140 4.68 -2.59 -3.27
N HIS A 141 5.34 -3.57 -2.64
CA HIS A 141 6.38 -4.38 -3.26
C HIS A 141 5.84 -5.25 -4.41
N LEU A 142 4.77 -6.01 -4.16
CA LEU A 142 4.22 -6.96 -5.13
C LEU A 142 3.51 -6.27 -6.30
N LEU A 143 3.06 -5.03 -6.12
CA LEU A 143 2.57 -4.22 -7.23
C LEU A 143 3.67 -3.97 -8.27
N VAL A 144 4.95 -3.85 -7.87
CA VAL A 144 6.01 -3.35 -8.77
C VAL A 144 7.10 -4.36 -9.11
N VAL A 145 7.21 -5.48 -8.41
CA VAL A 145 8.27 -6.47 -8.65
C VAL A 145 7.97 -7.34 -9.88
N ASP A 146 8.92 -7.38 -10.81
CA ASP A 146 8.75 -8.08 -12.11
C ASP A 146 8.51 -9.58 -11.95
N ASP A 147 9.16 -10.23 -10.97
CA ASP A 147 9.00 -11.66 -10.70
C ASP A 147 7.56 -12.02 -10.30
N PHE A 148 6.89 -11.13 -9.55
CA PHE A 148 5.48 -11.30 -9.23
C PHE A 148 4.61 -11.02 -10.45
N GLY A 149 4.99 -10.04 -11.29
CA GLY A 149 4.43 -9.86 -12.62
C GLY A 149 2.93 -9.61 -12.61
N LEU A 150 2.46 -8.72 -11.74
CA LEU A 150 1.04 -8.36 -11.67
C LEU A 150 0.62 -7.67 -12.97
N ASP A 151 -0.21 -8.33 -13.78
CA ASP A 151 -0.79 -7.80 -15.02
C ASP A 151 -2.32 -7.96 -15.03
N ILE A 152 -2.95 -7.58 -16.15
CA ILE A 152 -4.40 -7.67 -16.29
C ILE A 152 -4.90 -9.11 -16.29
N GLU A 153 -4.17 -10.05 -16.89
CA GLU A 153 -4.59 -11.45 -16.95
C GLU A 153 -4.63 -12.06 -15.54
N LEU A 154 -3.60 -11.80 -14.73
CA LEU A 154 -3.58 -12.22 -13.33
C LEU A 154 -4.68 -11.53 -12.52
N LEU A 155 -4.97 -10.25 -12.77
CA LEU A 155 -6.08 -9.56 -12.09
C LEU A 155 -7.44 -10.16 -12.46
N GLU A 156 -7.68 -10.46 -13.73
CA GLU A 156 -8.93 -11.07 -14.22
C GLU A 156 -9.09 -12.49 -13.67
N GLU A 157 -8.04 -13.31 -13.69
CA GLU A 157 -8.02 -14.66 -13.11
C GLU A 157 -8.30 -14.60 -11.59
N ALA A 158 -7.64 -13.68 -10.89
CA ALA A 158 -7.85 -13.47 -9.46
C ALA A 158 -9.24 -12.91 -9.15
N ALA A 159 -9.80 -12.05 -9.98
CA ALA A 159 -11.16 -11.55 -9.81
C ALA A 159 -12.21 -12.64 -10.11
N GLY A 160 -11.87 -13.61 -10.95
CA GLY A 160 -12.78 -14.67 -11.42
C GLY A 160 -13.65 -14.26 -12.60
N ALA A 161 -13.73 -12.95 -12.88
CA ALA A 161 -14.42 -12.37 -14.03
C ALA A 161 -13.79 -11.01 -14.38
N ALA A 162 -13.78 -10.64 -15.67
CA ALA A 162 -13.05 -9.46 -16.14
C ALA A 162 -13.64 -8.15 -15.60
N GLU A 163 -14.96 -8.06 -15.49
CA GLU A 163 -15.69 -6.92 -14.93
C GLU A 163 -15.39 -6.68 -13.44
N MET A 164 -14.90 -7.70 -12.72
CA MET A 164 -14.55 -7.61 -11.30
C MET A 164 -13.09 -7.18 -11.07
N ALA A 165 -12.25 -7.19 -12.12
CA ALA A 165 -10.83 -6.86 -12.02
C ALA A 165 -10.57 -5.43 -11.51
N GLY A 166 -11.43 -4.46 -11.89
CA GLY A 166 -11.34 -3.09 -11.40
C GLY A 166 -11.53 -2.98 -9.89
N GLY A 167 -12.53 -3.67 -9.33
CA GLY A 167 -12.77 -3.69 -7.88
C GLY A 167 -11.65 -4.40 -7.10
N LEU A 168 -11.06 -5.43 -7.69
CA LEU A 168 -9.88 -6.09 -7.13
C LEU A 168 -8.67 -5.14 -7.11
N LEU A 169 -8.41 -4.42 -8.21
CA LEU A 169 -7.34 -3.42 -8.31
C LEU A 169 -7.51 -2.30 -7.28
N ASP A 170 -8.74 -1.80 -7.10
CA ASP A 170 -9.02 -0.78 -6.07
C ASP A 170 -8.77 -1.30 -4.65
N SER A 171 -9.01 -2.59 -4.40
CA SER A 171 -8.72 -3.23 -3.12
C SER A 171 -7.21 -3.37 -2.88
N LEU A 172 -6.43 -3.69 -3.92
CA LEU A 172 -4.96 -3.67 -3.85
C LEU A 172 -4.42 -2.26 -3.63
N ALA A 173 -5.00 -1.25 -4.30
CA ALA A 173 -4.65 0.14 -4.08
C ALA A 173 -4.91 0.57 -2.63
N ARG A 174 -6.04 0.14 -2.03
CA ARG A 174 -6.31 0.34 -0.59
C ARG A 174 -5.28 -0.36 0.29
N ALA A 175 -4.91 -1.61 -0.01
CA ALA A 175 -3.89 -2.33 0.75
C ALA A 175 -2.54 -1.60 0.74
N ALA A 176 -2.15 -1.03 -0.40
CA ALA A 176 -0.88 -0.31 -0.58
C ALA A 176 -0.91 1.14 -0.08
N SER A 177 -2.09 1.72 0.18
CA SER A 177 -2.23 3.12 0.59
C SER A 177 -1.86 3.33 2.07
N PRO A 178 -1.39 4.53 2.44
CA PRO A 178 -1.23 4.90 3.86
C PRO A 178 -2.53 4.69 4.63
N HIS A 179 -2.47 4.04 5.79
CA HIS A 179 -3.66 3.65 6.55
C HIS A 179 -4.24 4.79 7.40
N GLY A 180 -3.44 5.80 7.75
CA GLY A 180 -3.90 6.87 8.61
C GLY A 180 -3.07 8.15 8.52
N PRO A 181 -3.52 9.22 9.21
CA PRO A 181 -2.93 10.55 9.09
C PRO A 181 -1.42 10.57 9.34
N SER A 182 -0.94 9.81 10.32
CA SER A 182 0.49 9.73 10.65
C SER A 182 1.34 9.18 9.50
N GLU A 183 0.85 8.16 8.78
CA GLU A 183 1.59 7.59 7.63
C GLU A 183 1.53 8.53 6.42
N ILE A 184 0.43 9.27 6.26
CA ILE A 184 0.32 10.29 5.20
C ILE A 184 1.36 11.40 5.43
N LEU A 185 1.56 11.82 6.68
CA LEU A 185 2.61 12.79 7.00
C LEU A 185 4.00 12.25 6.63
N ASP A 186 4.28 10.96 6.88
CA ASP A 186 5.57 10.33 6.58
C ASP A 186 5.94 10.35 5.09
N VAL A 187 4.96 10.41 4.19
CA VAL A 187 5.20 10.59 2.74
C VAL A 187 6.05 11.83 2.48
N VAL A 188 5.82 12.89 3.26
CA VAL A 188 6.55 14.16 3.17
C VAL A 188 7.81 14.13 4.03
N VAL A 189 7.70 13.73 5.30
CA VAL A 189 8.77 13.95 6.28
C VAL A 189 9.73 12.80 6.50
N GLY A 190 9.33 11.57 6.17
CA GLY A 190 10.05 10.36 6.58
C GLY A 190 11.48 10.30 6.05
N VAL A 191 11.70 10.76 4.81
CA VAL A 191 13.02 10.77 4.16
C VAL A 191 13.95 11.87 4.69
N HIS A 192 13.40 12.89 5.35
CA HIS A 192 14.15 14.04 5.86
C HIS A 192 14.42 13.95 7.37
N GLY A 193 14.01 12.84 8.01
CA GLY A 193 14.20 12.65 9.46
C GLY A 193 13.43 13.65 10.33
N ILE A 194 12.41 14.31 9.78
CA ILE A 194 11.57 15.25 10.52
C ILE A 194 10.56 14.46 11.36
N ALA A 195 10.44 14.81 12.64
CA ALA A 195 9.52 14.13 13.54
C ALA A 195 8.06 14.42 13.17
N ARG A 196 7.21 13.39 13.19
CA ARG A 196 5.76 13.52 12.89
C ARG A 196 5.06 14.59 13.74
N GLY A 197 5.46 14.73 15.01
CA GLY A 197 4.89 15.75 15.92
C GLY A 197 5.26 17.19 15.54
N SER A 198 6.17 17.39 14.59
CA SER A 198 6.59 18.69 14.08
C SER A 198 5.93 19.05 12.76
N VAL A 199 4.94 18.26 12.31
CA VAL A 199 4.18 18.55 11.09
C VAL A 199 2.68 18.38 11.27
N HIS A 200 1.91 19.17 10.54
CA HIS A 200 0.45 19.07 10.50
C HIS A 200 -0.11 19.79 9.27
N TRP A 201 -1.36 19.46 8.93
CA TRP A 201 -2.15 20.22 7.96
C TRP A 201 -2.84 21.40 8.65
N ARG A 202 -2.85 22.56 8.01
CA ARG A 202 -3.53 23.77 8.48
C ARG A 202 -4.24 24.45 7.32
N THR A 203 -5.53 24.73 7.47
CA THR A 203 -6.26 25.58 6.51
C THR A 203 -5.85 27.03 6.71
N GLU A 204 -5.42 27.68 5.63
CA GLU A 204 -5.04 29.09 5.62
C GLU A 204 -5.70 29.82 4.46
N THR A 205 -6.18 31.03 4.71
CA THR A 205 -6.63 31.90 3.62
C THR A 205 -5.42 32.52 2.93
N VAL A 206 -5.23 32.16 1.66
CA VAL A 206 -4.20 32.70 0.77
C VAL A 206 -4.82 33.61 -0.28
N ARG A 207 -4.00 34.49 -0.87
CA ARG A 207 -4.44 35.33 -1.98
C ARG A 207 -4.11 34.64 -3.30
N ARG A 208 -5.13 34.24 -4.06
CA ARG A 208 -5.03 33.59 -5.37
C ARG A 208 -5.77 34.43 -6.41
N ALA A 209 -5.12 34.84 -7.50
CA ALA A 209 -5.73 35.64 -8.58
C ALA A 209 -6.59 36.83 -8.09
N ARG A 210 -6.12 37.54 -7.06
CA ARG A 210 -6.79 38.68 -6.37
C ARG A 210 -8.00 38.32 -5.49
N ALA A 211 -8.38 37.06 -5.37
CA ALA A 211 -9.39 36.58 -4.42
C ALA A 211 -8.73 35.90 -3.21
N ASN A 212 -9.48 35.81 -2.11
CA ASN A 212 -9.11 34.98 -0.97
C ASN A 212 -9.53 33.54 -1.25
N TYR A 213 -8.64 32.60 -0.97
CA TYR A 213 -8.84 31.17 -1.20
C TYR A 213 -8.39 30.42 0.04
N ASP A 214 -9.23 29.55 0.57
CA ASP A 214 -8.84 28.70 1.70
C ASP A 214 -8.04 27.50 1.16
N ALA A 215 -6.74 27.49 1.46
CA ALA A 215 -5.81 26.47 1.04
C ALA A 215 -5.40 25.59 2.23
N THR A 216 -5.39 24.27 2.03
CA THR A 216 -4.79 23.34 2.98
C THR A 216 -3.27 23.39 2.84
N THR A 217 -2.60 23.93 3.86
CA THR A 217 -1.15 24.11 3.90
C THR A 217 -0.51 23.03 4.77
N PHE A 218 0.55 22.39 4.28
CA PHE A 218 1.39 21.51 5.09
C PHE A 218 2.38 22.35 5.89
N VAL A 219 2.38 22.24 7.21
CA VAL A 219 3.20 23.08 8.09
C VAL A 219 4.28 22.24 8.74
N VAL A 220 5.54 22.69 8.65
CA VAL A 220 6.71 22.13 9.33
C VAL A 220 7.18 23.11 10.41
N THR A 221 7.02 22.72 11.68
CA THR A 221 7.33 23.57 12.85
C THR A 221 8.75 23.41 13.36
N SER A 222 9.39 22.27 13.09
CA SER A 222 10.81 22.06 13.40
C SER A 222 11.70 22.78 12.40
N THR A 223 12.82 23.34 12.87
CA THR A 223 13.86 23.85 11.98
C THR A 223 14.44 22.70 11.16
N LEU A 224 14.48 22.87 9.84
CA LEU A 224 15.14 21.96 8.91
C LEU A 224 16.53 22.54 8.55
N PRO A 225 17.63 21.97 9.07
CA PRO A 225 18.97 22.45 8.73
C PRO A 225 19.26 22.26 7.24
N GLY A 226 19.80 23.27 6.58
CA GLY A 226 20.12 23.21 5.14
C GLY A 226 18.90 23.27 4.23
N LEU A 227 17.79 23.87 4.66
CA LEU A 227 16.67 24.19 3.78
C LEU A 227 17.17 25.05 2.61
N THR A 228 16.91 24.59 1.38
CA THR A 228 17.21 25.29 0.13
C THR A 228 15.93 25.40 -0.71
N PRO A 229 15.87 26.31 -1.70
CA PRO A 229 14.76 26.37 -2.65
C PRO A 229 14.47 25.01 -3.31
N ALA A 230 15.51 24.30 -3.77
CA ALA A 230 15.37 22.98 -4.37
C ALA A 230 14.76 21.94 -3.41
N LEU A 231 15.22 21.90 -2.16
CA LEU A 231 14.66 20.98 -1.14
C LEU A 231 13.21 21.34 -0.80
N ALA A 232 12.88 22.63 -0.71
CA ALA A 232 11.51 23.07 -0.46
C ALA A 232 10.56 22.68 -1.60
N THR A 233 11.00 22.80 -2.86
CA THR A 233 10.25 22.36 -4.04
C THR A 233 10.10 20.84 -4.10
N GLU A 234 11.15 20.07 -3.77
CA GLU A 234 11.06 18.60 -3.65
C GLU A 234 10.02 18.20 -2.60
N MET A 235 10.09 18.80 -1.41
CA MET A 235 9.12 18.55 -0.33
C MET A 235 7.70 18.96 -0.72
N LEU A 236 7.54 20.05 -1.48
CA LEU A 236 6.24 20.44 -2.04
C LEU A 236 5.69 19.36 -2.99
N GLY A 237 6.52 18.76 -3.85
CA GLY A 237 6.12 17.63 -4.69
C GLY A 237 5.60 16.45 -3.86
N ARG A 238 6.23 16.14 -2.72
CA ARG A 238 5.76 15.11 -1.77
C ARG A 238 4.45 15.52 -1.08
N VAL A 239 4.26 16.80 -0.80
CA VAL A 239 2.99 17.33 -0.25
C VAL A 239 1.84 17.11 -1.22
N VAL A 240 2.06 17.24 -2.54
CA VAL A 240 1.03 16.90 -3.54
C VAL A 240 0.62 15.43 -3.41
N VAL A 241 1.58 14.51 -3.34
CA VAL A 241 1.31 13.07 -3.16
C VAL A 241 0.56 12.80 -1.85
N ALA A 242 1.00 13.41 -0.74
CA ALA A 242 0.35 13.26 0.56
C ALA A 242 -1.08 13.83 0.57
N ALA A 243 -1.31 14.96 -0.10
CA ALA A 243 -2.63 15.58 -0.23
C ALA A 243 -3.61 14.67 -0.96
N THR A 244 -3.17 13.91 -1.97
CA THR A 244 -3.99 12.89 -2.65
C THR A 244 -4.48 11.81 -1.68
N PHE A 245 -3.63 11.34 -0.76
CA PHE A 245 -4.03 10.36 0.25
C PHE A 245 -4.85 10.95 1.40
N ALA A 246 -4.70 12.23 1.67
CA ALA A 246 -5.45 12.96 2.70
C ALA A 246 -6.85 13.40 2.26
N ASP A 247 -7.24 13.11 1.01
CA ASP A 247 -8.43 13.67 0.37
C ASP A 247 -8.48 15.20 0.50
N HIS A 248 -7.36 15.84 0.18
CA HIS A 248 -7.23 17.28 0.07
C HIS A 248 -7.28 17.65 -1.42
N PRO A 249 -8.48 17.76 -2.01
CA PRO A 249 -8.62 18.08 -3.42
C PRO A 249 -8.18 19.51 -3.67
N GLY A 250 -7.59 19.75 -4.83
CA GLY A 250 -7.26 21.09 -5.26
C GLY A 250 -6.27 21.13 -6.40
N SER A 251 -6.10 22.33 -6.92
CA SER A 251 -5.07 22.72 -7.86
C SER A 251 -4.02 23.64 -7.20
N TYR A 252 -4.12 23.87 -5.89
CA TYR A 252 -3.21 24.72 -5.13
C TYR A 252 -2.64 23.95 -3.94
N TRP A 253 -1.32 23.76 -3.91
CA TRP A 253 -0.62 23.09 -2.82
C TRP A 253 0.42 24.01 -2.22
N ARG A 254 0.61 23.92 -0.91
CA ARG A 254 1.50 24.80 -0.16
C ARG A 254 2.15 24.08 1.01
N ILE A 255 3.45 24.33 1.19
CA ILE A 255 4.23 23.92 2.35
C ILE A 255 4.84 25.15 3.04
N ARG A 256 4.72 25.24 4.36
CA ARG A 256 5.27 26.31 5.19
C ARG A 256 6.29 25.74 6.16
N PHE A 257 7.48 26.33 6.21
CA PHE A 257 8.56 25.95 7.12
C PHE A 257 8.65 26.96 8.27
N GLU A 258 7.73 26.89 9.22
CA GLU A 258 7.69 27.80 10.39
C GLU A 258 8.96 27.71 11.25
N GLY A 259 9.56 26.53 11.32
CA GLY A 259 10.84 26.35 12.00
C GLY A 259 12.02 27.07 11.32
N ASN A 260 11.83 27.55 10.08
CA ASN A 260 12.80 28.30 9.27
C ASN A 260 12.25 29.70 8.93
N GLY A 261 11.47 30.30 9.83
CA GLY A 261 10.98 31.67 9.72
C GLY A 261 9.80 31.82 8.76
N SER A 262 9.95 32.64 7.72
CA SER A 262 8.91 32.91 6.72
C SER A 262 9.00 32.02 5.48
N SER A 263 9.84 30.98 5.53
CA SER A 263 10.10 30.10 4.38
C SER A 263 8.85 29.30 3.98
N VAL A 264 8.57 29.23 2.69
CA VAL A 264 7.33 28.65 2.13
C VAL A 264 7.54 28.28 0.66
N ALA A 265 6.88 27.23 0.19
CA ALA A 265 6.76 26.94 -1.23
C ALA A 265 5.29 26.66 -1.59
N PHE A 266 4.85 27.07 -2.76
CA PHE A 266 3.53 26.74 -3.27
C PHE A 266 3.53 26.50 -4.78
N TRP A 267 2.52 25.77 -5.26
CA TRP A 267 2.27 25.49 -6.66
C TRP A 267 0.78 25.62 -6.95
N ASP A 268 0.43 26.37 -7.99
CA ASP A 268 -0.92 26.53 -8.55
C ASP A 268 -0.96 25.87 -9.93
N ALA A 269 -1.53 24.66 -10.01
CA ALA A 269 -1.67 23.91 -11.25
C ALA A 269 -2.58 24.59 -12.28
N ASP A 270 -3.60 25.37 -11.88
CA ASP A 270 -4.46 26.04 -12.87
C ASP A 270 -3.74 27.22 -13.52
N ALA A 271 -2.85 27.88 -12.77
CA ALA A 271 -1.99 28.96 -13.27
C ALA A 271 -0.69 28.45 -13.91
N SER A 272 -0.31 27.19 -13.64
CA SER A 272 1.02 26.65 -13.92
C SER A 272 2.14 27.54 -13.36
N ASP A 273 1.95 27.97 -12.12
CA ASP A 273 2.82 28.96 -11.46
C ASP A 273 3.19 28.49 -10.05
N GLY A 274 4.45 28.69 -9.68
CA GLY A 274 5.02 28.24 -8.42
C GLY A 274 6.05 29.20 -7.90
N VAL A 275 6.07 29.38 -6.58
CA VAL A 275 7.04 30.24 -5.91
C VAL A 275 7.59 29.51 -4.71
N VAL A 276 8.91 29.60 -4.54
CA VAL A 276 9.60 29.17 -3.34
C VAL A 276 10.30 30.36 -2.71
N MET A 277 10.09 30.54 -1.41
CA MET A 277 10.74 31.56 -0.60
C MET A 277 11.53 30.87 0.52
N VAL A 278 12.85 31.06 0.53
CA VAL A 278 13.74 30.53 1.58
C VAL A 278 14.72 31.62 1.99
N ASP A 279 14.81 31.91 3.29
CA ASP A 279 15.72 32.92 3.85
C ASP A 279 15.62 34.33 3.21
N GLY A 280 14.42 34.68 2.72
CA GLY A 280 14.15 35.98 2.08
C GLY A 280 14.50 36.07 0.60
N HIS A 281 14.94 34.96 -0.01
CA HIS A 281 15.09 34.82 -1.45
C HIS A 281 13.86 34.15 -2.04
N ASP A 282 13.29 34.76 -3.07
CA ASP A 282 12.19 34.24 -3.89
C ASP A 282 12.71 33.70 -5.22
N GLU A 283 12.26 32.50 -5.58
CA GLU A 283 12.47 31.90 -6.90
C GLU A 283 11.13 31.40 -7.44
N ASP A 284 10.82 31.80 -8.68
CA ASP A 284 9.67 31.32 -9.42
C ASP A 284 10.02 30.02 -10.17
N PHE A 285 9.07 29.11 -10.31
CA PHE A 285 9.22 27.91 -11.11
C PHE A 285 7.94 27.61 -11.91
N GLU A 286 8.11 27.24 -13.19
CA GLU A 286 7.02 27.02 -14.15
C GLU A 286 6.52 25.56 -14.17
N SER A 287 7.18 24.66 -13.45
CA SER A 287 6.80 23.26 -13.37
C SER A 287 7.19 22.63 -12.05
N LEU A 288 6.26 21.92 -11.43
CA LEU A 288 6.52 21.08 -10.26
C LEU A 288 6.73 19.62 -10.69
N GLU A 289 7.91 19.08 -10.45
CA GLU A 289 8.16 17.65 -10.63
C GLU A 289 7.56 16.87 -9.45
N ILE A 290 6.54 16.06 -9.73
CA ILE A 290 5.90 15.20 -8.74
C ILE A 290 6.40 13.77 -8.92
N VAL A 291 7.23 13.32 -7.98
CA VAL A 291 7.73 11.94 -7.96
C VAL A 291 6.69 11.03 -7.30
N TRP A 292 5.79 10.49 -8.12
CA TRP A 292 4.80 9.51 -7.67
C TRP A 292 5.47 8.19 -7.25
N PRO A 293 5.00 7.55 -6.16
CA PRO A 293 5.45 6.20 -5.81
C PRO A 293 5.24 5.23 -6.98
N SER A 294 6.22 4.36 -7.24
CA SER A 294 6.17 3.42 -8.37
C SER A 294 4.91 2.55 -8.37
N TRP A 295 4.43 2.14 -7.20
CA TRP A 295 3.22 1.35 -7.06
C TRP A 295 1.96 2.14 -7.47
N VAL A 296 1.89 3.46 -7.22
CA VAL A 296 0.78 4.31 -7.68
C VAL A 296 0.75 4.35 -9.20
N ARG A 297 1.92 4.60 -9.82
CA ARG A 297 2.04 4.61 -11.29
C ARG A 297 1.65 3.27 -11.90
N ARG A 298 1.95 2.16 -11.21
CA ARG A 298 1.55 0.83 -11.66
C ARG A 298 0.04 0.63 -11.59
N ILE A 299 -0.62 1.05 -10.50
CA ILE A 299 -2.09 1.03 -10.39
C ILE A 299 -2.72 1.83 -11.54
N ASP A 300 -2.23 3.04 -11.84
CA ASP A 300 -2.78 3.87 -12.92
C ASP A 300 -2.59 3.23 -14.29
N THR A 301 -1.43 2.58 -14.52
CA THR A 301 -1.15 1.83 -15.75
C THR A 301 -2.16 0.69 -15.93
N LEU A 302 -2.34 -0.15 -14.90
CA LEU A 302 -3.29 -1.27 -14.94
C LEU A 302 -4.74 -0.78 -15.11
N ARG A 303 -5.10 0.34 -14.48
CA ARG A 303 -6.43 0.95 -14.64
C ARG A 303 -6.67 1.41 -16.08
N GLY A 304 -5.68 2.05 -16.72
CA GLY A 304 -5.77 2.44 -18.12
C GLY A 304 -5.91 1.25 -19.08
N GLU A 305 -5.18 0.17 -18.82
CA GLU A 305 -5.27 -1.08 -19.58
C GLU A 305 -6.65 -1.75 -19.44
N LEU A 306 -7.23 -1.81 -18.23
CA LEU A 306 -8.59 -2.32 -17.98
C LEU A 306 -9.67 -1.55 -18.75
N VAL A 307 -9.59 -0.22 -18.75
CA VAL A 307 -10.52 0.66 -19.49
C VAL A 307 -10.41 0.37 -20.99
N THR A 308 -9.18 0.27 -21.50
CA THR A 308 -8.93 -0.03 -22.92
C THR A 308 -9.51 -1.38 -23.33
N ARG A 309 -9.27 -2.45 -22.55
CA ARG A 309 -9.83 -3.78 -22.82
C ARG A 309 -11.36 -3.79 -22.78
N SER A 310 -11.95 -3.10 -21.81
CA SER A 310 -13.41 -2.99 -21.67
C SER A 310 -14.04 -2.33 -22.90
N HIS A 311 -13.43 -1.27 -23.44
CA HIS A 311 -13.90 -0.62 -24.66
C HIS A 311 -13.80 -1.52 -25.90
N VAL A 312 -12.71 -2.28 -26.04
CA VAL A 312 -12.55 -3.23 -27.16
C VAL A 312 -13.60 -4.33 -27.10
N ALA A 313 -13.88 -4.89 -25.91
CA ALA A 313 -14.90 -5.91 -25.73
C ALA A 313 -16.31 -5.39 -26.08
N GLN A 314 -16.63 -4.13 -25.74
CA GLN A 314 -17.91 -3.50 -26.08
C GLN A 314 -18.08 -3.21 -27.58
N GLN A 315 -16.99 -2.99 -28.32
CA GLN A 315 -17.05 -2.77 -29.77
C GLN A 315 -17.13 -4.06 -30.58
N ALA A 316 -16.75 -5.20 -29.98
CA ALA A 316 -16.74 -6.50 -30.63
C ALA A 316 -18.03 -7.33 -30.42
N GLY A 317 -18.91 -6.92 -29.50
CA GLY A 317 -20.20 -7.54 -29.21
C GLY A 317 -21.37 -6.81 -29.87
#